data_AF-E2C9X6-F1
#
_entry.id   AF-E2C9X6-F1
#
_cell.length_a   1.000
_cell.length_b   1.000
_cell.length_c   1.000
_cell.angle_alpha   90.00
_cell.angle_beta   90.00
_cell.angle_gamma   90.00
#
_symmetry.space_group_name_H-M   'P 1'
#
loop_
_entity.id
_entity.type
_entity.pdbx_description
1 polymer ?
#
loop_
_entity_poly.entity_id
_entity_poly.type
_entity_poly.pdbx_seq_one_letter_code
_entity_poly.pdbx_strand_id
1 'polypeptide(L)'
;MDIMIKLNNQTAGRDRLMRLLQYGCRASSYYAESTLYSKQVEILKSLEFTFSSFRKLLRLGRCLDSLYQASQMTKQSELVVRITLIMAKVSNALYLLADHLIWMGRMGIMNVNLTKWTETANKYWLMNIIMNLLRDTYEIFKIFKQERMYSQMQSRNIVKWHYIPLSLRLHKPVVLDTIKNGCDLFIPLTALGHVKFSSGTVGILGIISSLIGLYTIIDPYSKICPS
;
A
#
# COMPACT_ATOMS: atom_id res chain seq x y z
N MET A 1 7.68 21.00 -13.63
CA MET A 1 6.26 21.41 -13.54
C MET A 1 5.33 20.27 -13.96
N ASP A 2 5.69 19.51 -15.00
CA ASP A 2 4.87 18.43 -15.58
C ASP A 2 4.55 17.27 -14.64
N ILE A 3 5.48 16.90 -13.75
CA ILE A 3 5.27 15.82 -12.76
C ILE A 3 4.13 16.17 -11.79
N MET A 4 4.10 17.40 -11.29
CA MET A 4 3.05 17.86 -10.37
C MET A 4 1.70 17.96 -11.07
N ILE A 5 1.68 18.43 -12.32
CA ILE A 5 0.46 18.47 -13.15
C ILE A 5 -0.06 17.04 -13.38
N LYS A 6 0.80 16.09 -13.75
CA LYS A 6 0.44 14.68 -13.96
C LYS A 6 -0.15 14.04 -12.71
N LEU A 7 0.47 14.25 -11.54
CA LEU A 7 -0.03 13.75 -10.26
C LEU A 7 -1.38 14.37 -9.90
N ASN A 8 -1.55 15.68 -10.11
CA ASN A 8 -2.77 16.38 -9.77
C ASN A 8 -3.94 16.04 -10.70
N ASN A 9 -3.67 15.66 -11.96
CA ASN A 9 -4.72 15.24 -12.90
C ASN A 9 -5.26 13.83 -12.60
N GLN A 10 -4.53 13.02 -11.83
CA GLN A 10 -4.96 11.67 -11.47
C GLN A 10 -5.56 11.64 -10.06
N THR A 11 -6.77 11.08 -9.93
CA THR A 11 -7.39 10.86 -8.61
C THR A 11 -6.52 9.96 -7.72
N ALA A 12 -5.79 9.02 -8.31
CA ALA A 12 -4.82 8.18 -7.61
C ALA A 12 -3.61 8.98 -7.08
N GLY A 13 -3.11 9.95 -7.87
CA GLY A 13 -2.04 10.85 -7.44
C GLY A 13 -2.47 11.70 -6.24
N ARG A 14 -3.68 12.31 -6.31
CA ARG A 14 -4.26 13.07 -5.18
C ARG A 14 -4.41 12.21 -3.91
N ASP A 15 -4.93 10.99 -4.02
CA ASP A 15 -5.06 10.10 -2.85
C ASP A 15 -3.71 9.77 -2.20
N ARG A 16 -2.66 9.53 -3.00
CA ARG A 16 -1.31 9.23 -2.48
C ARG A 16 -0.64 10.46 -1.86
N LEU A 17 -0.81 11.64 -2.43
CA LEU A 17 -0.34 12.90 -1.83
C LEU A 17 -1.02 13.14 -0.48
N MET A 18 -2.33 12.96 -0.41
CA MET A 18 -3.07 13.10 0.84
C MET A 18 -2.67 12.02 1.86
N ARG A 19 -2.32 10.80 1.41
CA ARG A 19 -1.74 9.76 2.30
C ARG A 19 -0.44 10.24 2.92
N LEU A 20 0.44 10.80 2.11
CA LEU A 20 1.73 11.33 2.57
C LEU A 20 1.53 12.42 3.63
N LEU A 21 0.66 13.40 3.35
CA LEU A 21 0.36 14.48 4.31
C LEU A 21 -0.29 13.95 5.59
N GLN A 22 -1.24 13.03 5.48
CA GLN A 22 -1.90 12.40 6.63
C GLN A 22 -0.88 11.74 7.57
N TYR A 23 -0.02 10.86 7.05
CA TYR A 23 0.98 10.18 7.88
C TYR A 23 2.12 11.10 8.31
N GLY A 24 2.40 12.16 7.54
CA GLY A 24 3.24 13.28 7.95
C GLY A 24 2.72 13.95 9.21
N CYS A 25 1.45 14.39 9.20
CA CYS A 25 0.80 14.97 10.38
C CYS A 25 0.80 14.01 11.58
N ARG A 26 0.56 12.71 11.35
CA ARG A 26 0.61 11.70 12.40
C ARG A 26 1.99 11.58 13.05
N ALA A 27 3.04 11.49 12.23
CA ALA A 27 4.42 11.41 12.72
C ALA A 27 4.81 12.70 13.46
N SER A 28 4.56 13.85 12.83
CA SER A 28 4.85 15.16 13.43
C SER A 28 4.11 15.35 14.75
N SER A 29 2.82 15.00 14.83
CA SER A 29 2.03 15.10 16.05
C SER A 29 2.62 14.27 17.19
N TYR A 30 3.16 13.09 16.90
CA TYR A 30 3.74 12.21 17.92
C TYR A 30 5.07 12.75 18.45
N TYR A 31 5.96 13.20 17.57
CA TYR A 31 7.26 13.76 18.00
C TYR A 31 7.14 15.16 18.59
N ALA A 32 6.11 15.91 18.21
CA ALA A 32 5.78 17.21 18.78
C ALA A 32 5.17 17.11 20.19
N GLU A 33 4.59 15.98 20.57
CA GLU A 33 3.85 15.82 21.83
C GLU A 33 4.74 16.03 23.07
N SER A 34 6.05 15.86 22.93
CA SER A 34 7.04 16.09 23.99
C SER A 34 7.64 17.50 24.00
N THR A 35 7.44 18.32 22.95
CA THR A 35 8.22 19.56 22.74
C THR A 35 7.39 20.78 22.38
N LEU A 36 6.19 20.62 21.81
CA LEU A 36 5.35 21.72 21.34
C LEU A 36 4.16 21.98 22.28
N TYR A 37 3.60 23.19 22.18
CA TYR A 37 2.36 23.56 22.84
C TYR A 37 1.19 22.68 22.38
N SER A 38 0.30 22.32 23.31
CA SER A 38 -0.88 21.46 23.08
C SER A 38 -1.69 21.86 21.84
N LYS A 39 -1.88 23.16 21.63
CA LYS A 39 -2.62 23.72 20.49
C LYS A 39 -2.06 23.32 19.12
N GLN A 40 -0.74 23.26 18.95
CA GLN A 40 -0.14 22.89 17.65
C GLN A 40 -0.32 21.40 17.36
N VAL A 41 -0.21 20.56 18.39
CA VAL A 41 -0.47 19.12 18.31
C VAL A 41 -1.92 18.84 17.91
N GLU A 42 -2.88 19.58 18.48
CA GLU A 42 -4.30 19.49 18.13
C GLU A 42 -4.57 19.85 16.66
N ILE A 43 -3.92 20.90 16.14
CA ILE A 43 -4.03 21.29 14.72
C ILE A 43 -3.53 20.14 13.84
N LEU A 44 -2.41 19.50 14.18
CA LEU A 44 -1.87 18.37 13.42
C LEU A 44 -2.82 17.16 13.44
N LYS A 45 -3.40 16.83 14.59
CA LYS A 45 -4.40 15.75 14.73
C LYS A 45 -5.67 16.05 13.90
N SER A 46 -6.12 17.30 13.87
CA SER A 46 -7.26 17.75 13.05
C SER A 46 -6.97 17.65 11.55
N LEU A 47 -5.76 18.03 11.12
CA LEU A 47 -5.31 17.87 9.74
C LEU A 47 -5.23 16.38 9.34
N GLU A 48 -4.67 15.52 10.19
CA GLU A 48 -4.64 14.06 9.96
C GLU A 48 -6.07 13.53 9.71
N PHE A 49 -7.03 13.92 10.56
CA PHE A 49 -8.42 13.52 10.41
C PHE A 49 -9.04 14.02 9.10
N THR A 50 -8.79 15.28 8.74
CA THR A 50 -9.29 15.91 7.51
C THR A 50 -8.76 15.20 6.26
N PHE A 51 -7.44 14.98 6.19
CA PHE A 51 -6.84 14.24 5.08
C PHE A 51 -7.34 12.79 5.01
N SER A 52 -7.52 12.13 6.16
CA SER A 52 -8.09 10.78 6.23
C SER A 52 -9.49 10.72 5.64
N SER A 53 -10.35 11.69 5.95
CA SER A 53 -11.72 11.76 5.44
C SER A 53 -11.78 12.13 3.96
N PHE A 54 -10.98 13.09 3.52
CA PHE A 54 -10.88 13.46 2.11
C PHE A 54 -10.43 12.29 1.22
N ARG A 55 -9.48 11.47 1.70
CA ARG A 55 -9.06 10.26 0.99
C ARG A 55 -10.17 9.22 0.81
N LYS A 56 -11.06 9.06 1.78
CA LYS A 56 -12.22 8.15 1.65
C LYS A 56 -13.13 8.60 0.51
N LEU A 57 -13.35 9.91 0.40
CA LEU A 57 -14.11 10.51 -0.70
C LEU A 57 -13.44 10.26 -2.06
N LEU A 58 -12.12 10.46 -2.16
CA LEU A 58 -11.38 10.21 -3.42
C LEU A 58 -11.42 8.75 -3.89
N ARG A 59 -11.76 7.81 -3.00
CA ARG A 59 -11.87 6.38 -3.32
C ARG A 59 -13.29 5.91 -3.58
N LEU A 60 -14.29 6.79 -3.51
CA LEU A 60 -15.67 6.43 -3.84
C LEU A 60 -15.74 5.73 -5.20
N GLY A 61 -16.43 4.59 -5.24
CA GLY A 61 -16.60 3.77 -6.45
C GLY A 61 -15.43 2.81 -6.76
N ARG A 62 -14.26 2.96 -6.14
CA ARG A 62 -13.09 2.11 -6.43
C ARG A 62 -13.23 0.65 -6.00
N CYS A 63 -14.26 0.33 -5.20
CA CYS A 63 -14.60 -1.06 -4.90
C CYS A 63 -14.97 -1.82 -6.18
N LEU A 64 -15.72 -1.18 -7.10
CA LEU A 64 -16.11 -1.75 -8.39
C LEU A 64 -14.89 -1.93 -9.30
N ASP A 65 -14.00 -0.95 -9.35
CA ASP A 65 -12.73 -1.06 -10.09
C ASP A 65 -11.90 -2.27 -9.62
N SER A 66 -11.91 -2.52 -8.31
CA SER A 66 -11.17 -3.63 -7.71
C SER A 66 -11.79 -4.98 -8.07
N LEU A 67 -13.12 -5.09 -8.06
CA LEU A 67 -13.83 -6.30 -8.49
C LEU A 67 -13.65 -6.55 -10.00
N TYR A 68 -13.72 -5.49 -10.81
CA TYR A 68 -13.47 -5.59 -12.24
C TYR A 68 -12.03 -6.07 -12.51
N GLN A 69 -11.03 -5.51 -11.81
CA GLN A 69 -9.66 -6.01 -11.89
C GLN A 69 -9.55 -7.46 -11.44
N ALA A 70 -10.24 -7.89 -10.38
CA ALA A 70 -10.26 -9.29 -9.94
C ALA A 70 -10.73 -10.23 -11.07
N SER A 71 -11.79 -9.83 -11.80
CA SER A 71 -12.28 -10.60 -12.94
C SER A 71 -11.25 -10.72 -14.06
N GLN A 72 -10.46 -9.67 -14.32
CA GLN A 72 -9.40 -9.70 -15.33
C GLN A 72 -8.24 -10.62 -14.94
N MET A 73 -7.93 -10.76 -13.64
CA MET A 73 -6.84 -11.63 -13.17
C MET A 73 -7.10 -13.12 -13.43
N THR A 74 -8.34 -13.52 -13.73
CA THR A 74 -8.67 -14.90 -14.10
C THR A 74 -7.93 -15.38 -15.36
N LYS A 75 -7.53 -14.44 -16.23
CA LYS A 75 -6.76 -14.70 -17.46
C LYS A 75 -5.30 -15.04 -17.22
N GLN A 76 -4.81 -14.87 -15.99
CA GLN A 76 -3.44 -15.19 -15.62
C GLN A 76 -3.17 -16.69 -15.79
N SER A 77 -2.07 -17.01 -16.49
CA SER A 77 -1.68 -18.40 -16.81
C SER A 77 -1.23 -19.17 -15.57
N GLU A 78 -0.40 -18.54 -14.75
CA GLU A 78 0.18 -19.12 -13.55
C GLU A 78 -0.84 -19.18 -12.40
N LEU A 79 -1.14 -20.40 -11.93
CA LEU A 79 -2.18 -20.64 -10.93
C LEU A 79 -1.94 -19.88 -9.60
N VAL A 80 -0.72 -19.91 -9.09
CA VAL A 80 -0.35 -19.29 -7.81
C VAL A 80 -0.52 -17.77 -7.87
N VAL A 81 -0.03 -17.15 -8.94
CA VAL A 81 -0.15 -15.70 -9.17
C VAL A 81 -1.61 -15.32 -9.38
N ARG A 82 -2.37 -16.14 -10.13
CA ARG A 82 -3.81 -15.92 -10.35
C ARG A 82 -4.60 -15.88 -9.05
N ILE A 83 -4.47 -16.91 -8.21
CA ILE A 83 -5.25 -17.02 -6.97
C ILE A 83 -4.88 -15.88 -6.01
N THR A 84 -3.59 -15.62 -5.81
CA THR A 84 -3.13 -14.55 -4.91
C THR A 84 -3.62 -13.17 -5.37
N LEU A 85 -3.55 -12.85 -6.66
CA LEU A 85 -4.04 -11.58 -7.20
C LEU A 85 -5.57 -11.45 -7.10
N ILE A 86 -6.34 -12.50 -7.40
CA ILE A 86 -7.81 -12.47 -7.25
C ILE A 86 -8.17 -12.19 -5.78
N MET A 87 -7.58 -12.95 -4.85
CA MET A 87 -7.84 -12.79 -3.41
C MET A 87 -7.43 -11.40 -2.91
N ALA A 88 -6.31 -10.86 -3.39
CA ALA A 88 -5.87 -9.50 -3.08
C ALA A 88 -6.91 -8.46 -3.55
N LYS A 89 -7.38 -8.56 -4.80
CA LYS A 89 -8.33 -7.61 -5.39
C LYS A 89 -9.71 -7.68 -4.74
N VAL A 90 -10.21 -8.87 -4.44
CA VAL A 90 -11.47 -9.07 -3.70
C VAL A 90 -11.35 -8.49 -2.28
N SER A 91 -10.26 -8.79 -1.57
CA SER A 91 -10.02 -8.23 -0.24
C SER A 91 -9.94 -6.70 -0.28
N ASN A 92 -9.30 -6.13 -1.30
CA ASN A 92 -9.27 -4.68 -1.51
C ASN A 92 -10.67 -4.09 -1.77
N ALA A 93 -11.51 -4.77 -2.53
CA ALA A 93 -12.89 -4.34 -2.76
C ALA A 93 -13.71 -4.30 -1.46
N LEU A 94 -13.59 -5.35 -0.63
CA LEU A 94 -14.25 -5.43 0.67
C LEU A 94 -13.74 -4.36 1.64
N TYR A 95 -12.42 -4.10 1.65
CA TYR A 95 -11.83 -2.99 2.39
C TYR A 95 -12.45 -1.65 1.99
N LEU A 96 -12.55 -1.36 0.68
CA LEU A 96 -13.11 -0.11 0.17
C LEU A 96 -14.60 0.03 0.48
N LEU A 97 -15.36 -1.07 0.43
CA LEU A 97 -16.76 -1.10 0.84
C LEU A 97 -16.91 -0.73 2.33
N ALA A 98 -16.10 -1.34 3.20
CA ALA A 98 -16.07 -1.02 4.62
C ALA A 98 -15.64 0.45 4.87
N ASP A 99 -14.69 0.97 4.09
CA ASP A 99 -14.24 2.37 4.14
C ASP A 99 -15.39 3.35 3.82
N HIS A 100 -16.28 3.00 2.90
CA HIS A 100 -17.50 3.79 2.61
C HIS A 100 -18.50 3.77 3.75
N LEU A 101 -18.72 2.62 4.39
CA LEU A 101 -19.60 2.51 5.56
C LEU A 101 -19.05 3.33 6.75
N ILE A 102 -17.74 3.32 6.97
CA ILE A 102 -17.08 4.16 7.97
C ILE A 102 -17.27 5.64 7.65
N TRP A 103 -17.10 6.03 6.40
CA TRP A 103 -17.29 7.43 5.99
C TRP A 103 -18.74 7.88 6.19
N MET A 104 -19.73 7.09 5.75
CA MET A 104 -21.15 7.40 5.95
C MET A 104 -21.52 7.49 7.44
N GLY A 105 -20.98 6.60 8.28
CA GLY A 105 -21.16 6.66 9.73
C GLY A 105 -20.56 7.92 10.36
N ARG A 106 -19.38 8.37 9.90
CA ARG A 106 -18.75 9.62 10.38
C ARG A 106 -19.53 10.88 10.01
N MET A 107 -20.21 10.86 8.86
CA MET A 107 -21.05 11.98 8.41
C MET A 107 -22.45 11.98 9.04
N GLY A 108 -22.80 10.95 9.83
CA GLY A 108 -24.13 10.82 10.43
C GLY A 108 -25.23 10.39 9.45
N ILE A 109 -24.86 9.92 8.25
CA ILE A 109 -25.83 9.47 7.22
C ILE A 109 -26.48 8.14 7.66
N MET A 110 -25.71 7.26 8.31
CA MET A 110 -26.17 5.96 8.79
C MET A 110 -25.64 5.68 10.19
N ASN A 111 -26.48 5.09 11.06
CA ASN A 111 -26.06 4.61 12.37
C ASN A 111 -25.28 3.30 12.22
N VAL A 112 -23.96 3.43 12.15
CA VAL A 112 -23.03 2.32 11.92
C VAL A 112 -22.05 2.22 13.08
N ASN A 113 -21.79 1.01 13.56
CA ASN A 113 -20.78 0.78 14.59
C ASN A 113 -19.36 1.03 14.00
N LEU A 114 -18.84 2.24 14.20
CA LEU A 114 -17.57 2.68 13.64
C LEU A 114 -16.39 1.82 14.09
N THR A 115 -16.38 1.33 15.33
CA THR A 115 -15.26 0.52 15.85
C THR A 115 -15.23 -0.84 15.15
N LYS A 116 -16.38 -1.52 15.07
CA LYS A 116 -16.53 -2.82 14.38
C LYS A 116 -16.16 -2.72 12.89
N TRP A 117 -16.64 -1.69 12.19
CA TRP A 117 -16.34 -1.52 10.78
C TRP A 117 -14.89 -1.11 10.52
N THR A 118 -14.29 -0.32 11.41
CA THR A 118 -12.84 0.00 11.35
C THR A 118 -12.00 -1.25 11.53
N GLU A 119 -12.32 -2.11 12.50
CA GLU A 119 -11.65 -3.40 12.70
C GLU A 119 -11.80 -4.30 11.47
N THR A 120 -13.01 -4.41 10.93
CA THR A 120 -13.32 -5.20 9.73
C THR A 120 -12.55 -4.69 8.50
N ALA A 121 -12.50 -3.37 8.29
CA ALA A 121 -11.70 -2.77 7.22
C ALA A 121 -10.21 -3.11 7.37
N ASN A 122 -9.66 -3.02 8.58
CA ASN A 122 -8.25 -3.37 8.83
C ASN A 122 -7.96 -4.86 8.58
N LYS A 123 -8.89 -5.78 8.86
CA LYS A 123 -8.76 -7.21 8.53
C LYS A 123 -8.67 -7.44 7.02
N TYR A 124 -9.57 -6.83 6.25
CA TYR A 124 -9.54 -6.95 4.78
C TYR A 124 -8.31 -6.27 4.16
N TRP A 125 -7.88 -5.15 4.72
CA TRP A 125 -6.65 -4.49 4.29
C TRP A 125 -5.42 -5.38 4.56
N LEU A 126 -5.34 -5.99 5.74
CA LEU A 126 -4.28 -6.94 6.07
C LEU A 126 -4.27 -8.13 5.12
N MET A 127 -5.43 -8.73 4.84
CA MET A 127 -5.55 -9.85 3.90
C MET A 127 -5.06 -9.46 2.49
N ASN A 128 -5.43 -8.28 2.01
CA ASN A 128 -4.93 -7.76 0.73
C ASN A 128 -3.40 -7.64 0.72
N ILE A 129 -2.79 -7.06 1.76
CA ILE A 129 -1.33 -6.92 1.86
C ILE A 129 -0.65 -8.30 1.87
N ILE A 130 -1.15 -9.24 2.67
CA ILE A 130 -0.58 -10.60 2.76
C ILE A 130 -0.62 -11.28 1.40
N MET A 131 -1.74 -11.20 0.68
CA MET A 131 -1.87 -11.79 -0.65
C MET A 131 -0.90 -11.17 -1.67
N ASN A 132 -0.68 -9.85 -1.64
CA ASN A 132 0.32 -9.21 -2.49
C ASN A 132 1.75 -9.65 -2.10
N LEU A 133 2.09 -9.71 -0.81
CA LEU A 133 3.41 -10.18 -0.37
C LEU A 133 3.67 -11.65 -0.76
N LEU A 134 2.67 -12.52 -0.66
CA LEU A 134 2.78 -13.90 -1.13
C LEU A 134 3.05 -13.98 -2.63
N ARG A 135 2.40 -13.12 -3.42
CA ARG A 135 2.65 -12.98 -4.85
C ARG A 135 4.06 -12.46 -5.13
N ASP A 136 4.46 -11.38 -4.46
CA ASP A 136 5.76 -10.74 -4.66
C ASP A 136 6.91 -11.69 -4.29
N THR A 137 6.78 -12.42 -3.18
CA THR A 137 7.78 -13.44 -2.78
C THR A 137 7.87 -14.57 -3.81
N TYR A 138 6.75 -15.06 -4.33
CA TYR A 138 6.74 -16.06 -5.40
C TYR A 138 7.45 -15.56 -6.67
N GLU A 139 7.17 -14.33 -7.11
CA GLU A 139 7.85 -13.73 -8.27
C GLU A 139 9.37 -13.59 -8.03
N ILE A 140 9.77 -13.13 -6.84
CA ILE A 140 11.18 -13.03 -6.44
C ILE A 140 11.87 -14.39 -6.48
N PHE A 141 11.24 -15.45 -5.95
CA PHE A 141 11.78 -16.80 -6.02
C PHE A 141 11.92 -17.31 -7.46
N LYS A 142 10.95 -16.99 -8.34
CA LYS A 142 11.00 -17.34 -9.76
C LYS A 142 12.18 -16.65 -10.47
N ILE A 143 12.40 -15.37 -10.19
CA ILE A 143 13.54 -14.60 -10.72
C ILE A 143 14.85 -15.25 -10.30
N PHE A 144 15.04 -15.52 -9.00
CA PHE A 144 16.27 -16.17 -8.52
C PHE A 144 16.52 -17.55 -9.13
N LYS A 145 15.45 -18.33 -9.35
CA LYS A 145 15.57 -19.65 -9.99
C LYS A 145 16.04 -19.50 -11.45
N GLN A 146 15.47 -18.55 -12.19
CA GLN A 146 15.84 -18.30 -13.59
C GLN A 146 17.29 -17.87 -13.74
N GLU A 147 17.76 -16.98 -12.87
CA GLU A 147 19.16 -16.53 -12.88
C GLU A 147 20.15 -17.63 -12.50
N ARG A 148 19.75 -18.50 -11.56
CA ARG A 148 20.56 -19.66 -11.20
C ARG A 148 20.72 -20.61 -12.39
N MET A 149 19.65 -20.85 -13.15
CA MET A 149 19.73 -21.69 -14.36
C MET A 149 20.63 -21.05 -15.43
N TYR A 150 20.48 -19.75 -15.69
CA TYR A 150 21.29 -19.03 -16.68
C TYR A 150 22.79 -19.01 -16.31
N SER A 151 23.12 -18.73 -15.04
CA SER A 151 24.50 -18.73 -14.55
C SER A 151 25.16 -20.11 -14.57
N GLN A 152 24.39 -21.18 -14.36
CA GLN A 152 24.87 -22.56 -14.52
C GLN A 152 25.18 -22.90 -15.98
N MET A 153 24.36 -22.46 -16.94
CA MET A 153 24.60 -22.67 -18.37
C MET A 153 25.83 -21.92 -18.88
N GLN A 154 26.18 -20.77 -18.29
CA GLN A 154 27.27 -19.92 -18.76
C GLN A 154 28.63 -20.17 -18.06
N SER A 155 28.77 -21.17 -17.18
CA SER A 155 30.01 -21.54 -16.47
C SER A 155 30.73 -20.34 -15.78
N ARG A 156 30.00 -19.29 -15.42
CA ARG A 156 30.55 -18.12 -14.72
C ARG A 156 30.30 -18.26 -13.23
N ASN A 157 31.28 -18.83 -12.52
CA ASN A 157 31.28 -18.94 -11.05
C ASN A 157 31.65 -17.61 -10.34
N ILE A 158 31.91 -16.55 -11.09
CA ILE A 158 32.58 -15.36 -10.57
C ILE A 158 31.52 -14.31 -10.21
N VAL A 159 31.21 -14.25 -8.91
CA VAL A 159 30.48 -13.22 -8.13
C VAL A 159 28.95 -13.29 -8.03
N LYS A 160 28.39 -14.39 -7.51
CA LYS A 160 26.96 -14.51 -7.11
C LYS A 160 26.41 -13.30 -6.33
N TRP A 161 27.23 -12.67 -5.48
CA TRP A 161 26.81 -11.54 -4.63
C TRP A 161 26.65 -10.20 -5.36
N HIS A 162 27.30 -9.99 -6.52
CA HIS A 162 27.16 -8.75 -7.29
C HIS A 162 25.96 -8.78 -8.25
N TYR A 163 25.54 -9.98 -8.69
CA TYR A 163 24.39 -10.14 -9.59
C TYR A 163 23.05 -10.02 -8.88
N ILE A 164 22.95 -10.42 -7.60
CA ILE A 164 21.70 -10.30 -6.81
C ILE A 164 21.16 -8.85 -6.76
N PRO A 165 21.95 -7.84 -6.37
CA PRO A 165 21.47 -6.45 -6.37
C PRO A 165 21.22 -5.91 -7.79
N LEU A 166 21.90 -6.43 -8.82
CA LEU A 166 21.66 -6.04 -10.21
C LEU A 166 20.34 -6.62 -10.75
N SER A 167 20.07 -7.89 -10.47
CA SER A 167 18.83 -8.62 -10.76
C SER A 167 17.59 -7.98 -10.16
N LEU A 168 17.69 -7.61 -8.87
CA LEU A 168 16.64 -6.91 -8.14
C LEU A 168 16.43 -5.50 -8.70
N ARG A 169 17.50 -4.84 -9.20
CA ARG A 169 17.38 -3.57 -9.95
C ARG A 169 16.71 -3.75 -11.31
N LEU A 170 16.92 -4.88 -12.00
CA LEU A 170 16.24 -5.22 -13.25
C LEU A 170 14.74 -5.49 -13.01
N HIS A 171 14.39 -6.11 -11.87
CA HIS A 171 13.01 -6.37 -11.44
C HIS A 171 12.51 -5.33 -10.43
N LYS A 172 12.87 -4.07 -10.66
CA LYS A 172 12.51 -2.91 -9.82
C LYS A 172 11.03 -2.85 -9.42
N PRO A 173 10.05 -3.21 -10.28
CA PRO A 173 8.65 -3.18 -9.87
C PRO A 173 8.34 -4.10 -8.70
N VAL A 174 8.82 -5.35 -8.74
CA VAL A 174 8.54 -6.38 -7.72
C VAL A 174 9.10 -5.96 -6.38
N VAL A 175 10.31 -5.42 -6.39
CA VAL A 175 10.99 -4.92 -5.19
C VAL A 175 10.26 -3.73 -4.58
N LEU A 176 9.83 -2.77 -5.40
CA LEU A 176 9.13 -1.58 -4.90
C LEU A 176 7.78 -1.95 -4.27
N ASP A 177 7.00 -2.84 -4.87
CA ASP A 177 5.74 -3.28 -4.26
C ASP A 177 5.99 -4.10 -3.00
N THR A 178 7.02 -4.96 -2.97
CA THR A 178 7.41 -5.70 -1.77
C THR A 178 7.74 -4.76 -0.60
N ILE A 179 8.59 -3.75 -0.83
CA ILE A 179 8.97 -2.77 0.21
C ILE A 179 7.74 -2.00 0.66
N LYS A 180 6.91 -1.52 -0.28
CA LYS A 180 5.69 -0.78 0.02
C LYS A 180 4.72 -1.62 0.86
N ASN A 181 4.43 -2.85 0.44
CA ASN A 181 3.54 -3.77 1.13
C ASN A 181 4.12 -4.18 2.50
N GLY A 182 5.44 -4.35 2.61
CA GLY A 182 6.14 -4.60 3.87
C GLY A 182 6.03 -3.43 4.86
N CYS A 183 6.14 -2.18 4.40
CA CYS A 183 5.88 -1.01 5.23
C CYS A 183 4.40 -0.90 5.63
N ASP A 184 3.50 -1.09 4.67
CA ASP A 184 2.05 -1.00 4.90
C ASP A 184 1.55 -2.12 5.85
N LEU A 185 2.17 -3.30 5.86
CA LEU A 185 1.78 -4.47 6.67
C LEU A 185 1.60 -4.15 8.15
N PHE A 186 2.52 -3.36 8.72
CA PHE A 186 2.52 -3.06 10.14
C PHE A 186 1.40 -2.08 10.54
N ILE A 187 0.81 -1.36 9.59
CA ILE A 187 -0.25 -0.38 9.87
C ILE A 187 -1.54 -1.07 10.33
N PRO A 188 -2.18 -1.98 9.55
CA PRO A 188 -3.35 -2.71 10.01
C PRO A 188 -3.01 -3.69 11.15
N LEU A 189 -1.79 -4.27 11.19
CA LEU A 189 -1.38 -5.11 12.35
C LEU A 189 -1.39 -4.33 13.66
N THR A 190 -0.89 -3.09 13.65
CA THR A 190 -0.93 -2.22 14.83
C THR A 190 -2.36 -1.80 15.16
N ALA A 191 -3.17 -1.47 14.14
CA ALA A 191 -4.56 -1.08 14.35
C ALA A 191 -5.45 -2.22 14.88
N LEU A 192 -5.10 -3.48 14.59
CA LEU A 192 -5.77 -4.67 15.13
C LEU A 192 -5.21 -5.12 16.48
N GLY A 193 -4.16 -4.47 17.00
CA GLY A 193 -3.54 -4.81 18.27
C GLY A 193 -2.59 -6.01 18.24
N HIS A 194 -2.25 -6.54 17.06
CA HIS A 194 -1.30 -7.65 16.91
C HIS A 194 0.16 -7.24 17.13
N VAL A 195 0.51 -5.97 16.85
CA VAL A 195 1.84 -5.41 17.05
C VAL A 195 1.72 -4.07 17.78
N LYS A 196 2.64 -3.78 18.70
CA LYS A 196 2.66 -2.54 19.48
C LYS A 196 3.66 -1.55 18.91
N PHE A 197 3.33 -0.90 17.80
CA PHE A 197 4.12 0.23 17.29
C PHE A 197 3.58 1.58 17.76
N SER A 198 4.49 2.52 17.97
CA SER A 198 4.14 3.89 18.32
C SER A 198 3.43 4.58 17.14
N SER A 199 2.63 5.61 17.42
CA SER A 199 1.96 6.39 16.37
C SER A 199 2.97 7.05 15.41
N GLY A 200 4.13 7.46 15.93
CA GLY A 200 5.25 8.00 15.14
C GLY A 200 5.81 6.98 14.15
N THR A 201 6.10 5.76 14.60
CA THR A 201 6.61 4.67 13.73
C THR A 201 5.60 4.33 12.63
N VAL A 202 4.31 4.23 12.97
CA VAL A 202 3.23 4.01 11.97
C VAL A 202 3.17 5.17 10.97
N GLY A 203 3.35 6.40 11.44
CA GLY A 203 3.52 7.60 10.60
C GLY A 203 4.65 7.44 9.59
N ILE A 204 5.86 7.09 10.05
CA ILE A 204 7.04 6.93 9.18
C ILE A 204 6.83 5.83 8.12
N LEU A 205 6.29 4.66 8.52
CA LEU A 205 5.98 3.58 7.58
C LEU A 205 4.93 4.01 6.53
N GLY A 206 3.94 4.79 6.95
CA GLY A 206 2.95 5.40 6.07
C GLY A 206 3.55 6.42 5.10
N ILE A 207 4.56 7.18 5.52
CA ILE A 207 5.29 8.12 4.66
C ILE A 207 6.09 7.35 3.60
N ILE A 208 6.88 6.35 4.00
CA ILE A 208 7.72 5.55 3.10
C ILE A 208 6.86 4.87 2.02
N SER A 209 5.80 4.17 2.43
CA SER A 209 4.86 3.52 1.49
C SER A 209 4.17 4.52 0.55
N SER A 210 3.90 5.75 1.01
CA SER A 210 3.30 6.80 0.19
C SER A 210 4.27 7.35 -0.86
N LEU A 211 5.53 7.56 -0.49
CA LEU A 211 6.57 8.02 -1.41
C LEU A 211 6.80 6.99 -2.52
N ILE A 212 6.88 5.69 -2.18
CA ILE A 212 6.95 4.62 -3.17
C ILE A 212 5.69 4.60 -4.05
N GLY A 213 4.51 4.77 -3.44
CA GLY A 213 3.25 4.87 -4.18
C GLY A 213 3.19 6.04 -5.16
N LEU A 214 3.75 7.20 -4.82
CA LEU A 214 3.87 8.35 -5.72
C LEU A 214 4.88 8.09 -6.82
N TYR A 215 6.03 7.51 -6.48
CA TYR A 215 7.07 7.15 -7.42
C TYR A 215 6.54 6.25 -8.55
N THR A 216 5.76 5.22 -8.20
CA THR A 216 5.14 4.28 -9.18
C THR A 216 4.08 4.91 -10.09
N ILE A 217 3.55 6.09 -9.75
CA ILE A 217 2.62 6.85 -10.61
C ILE A 217 3.40 7.72 -11.61
N ILE A 218 4.52 8.30 -11.16
CA ILE A 218 5.38 9.14 -11.98
C ILE A 218 6.05 8.28 -13.06
N ASP A 219 6.60 7.15 -12.65
CA ASP A 219 7.26 6.15 -13.49
C ASP A 219 6.40 4.88 -13.61
N PRO A 220 5.44 4.82 -14.55
CA PRO A 220 4.54 3.68 -14.69
C PRO A 220 5.26 2.37 -15.07
N TYR A 221 6.47 2.44 -15.63
CA TYR A 221 7.30 1.25 -15.89
C TYR A 221 7.84 0.61 -14.60
N SER A 222 7.77 1.33 -13.48
CA SER A 222 8.13 0.82 -12.15
C SER A 222 6.97 0.14 -11.41
N LYS A 223 5.77 0.07 -12.01
CA LYS A 223 4.61 -0.62 -11.44
C LYS A 223 4.58 -2.07 -11.92
N ILE A 224 4.34 -3.02 -11.02
CA ILE A 224 4.23 -4.43 -11.43
C ILE A 224 2.94 -4.61 -12.23
N CYS A 225 3.08 -5.08 -13.46
CA CYS A 225 1.98 -5.60 -14.24
C CYS A 225 1.92 -7.13 -14.04
N PRO A 226 0.72 -7.71 -13.85
CA PRO A 226 0.59 -9.16 -13.93
C PRO A 226 0.98 -9.61 -15.34
N SER A 227 1.96 -10.53 -15.42
CA SER A 227 2.52 -11.06 -16.67
C SER A 227 1.88 -12.38 -17.11
#